data_AF-A0A974Y7B1-F1
#
_entry.id   AF-A0A974Y7B1-F1
#
_cell.length_a   1.000
_cell.length_b   1.000
_cell.length_c   1.000
_cell.angle_alpha   90.00
_cell.angle_beta   90.00
_cell.angle_gamma   90.00
#
_symmetry.space_group_name_H-M   'P 1'
#
loop_
_entity.id
_entity.type
_entity.pdbx_description
1 polymer ?
#
loop_
_entity_poly.entity_id
_entity_poly.type
_entity_poly.pdbx_seq_one_letter_code
_entity_poly.pdbx_strand_id
1 'polypeptide(L)'
;MSHLLNNPAHRAWLVLLVATALTWYLGEVGAAGTWAIVTMLLIAFIKGRLVILDFMELREAPLMWRLLLEGWLIFVSSLILLAYWISLK
;
A
#
# COMPACT_ATOMS: atom_id res chain seq x y z
N MET A 1 -17.78 3.55 21.82
CA MET A 1 -17.27 2.82 20.64
C MET A 1 -17.13 3.67 19.38
N SER A 2 -17.98 4.68 19.13
CA SER A 2 -17.96 5.51 17.90
C SER A 2 -16.88 6.59 17.83
N HIS A 3 -16.20 6.93 18.94
CA HIS A 3 -15.13 7.95 18.94
C HIS A 3 -13.82 7.48 18.31
N LEU A 4 -13.60 6.16 18.17
CA LEU A 4 -12.36 5.60 17.63
C LEU A 4 -12.22 5.81 16.11
N LEU A 5 -13.33 5.95 15.39
CA LEU A 5 -13.32 6.13 13.93
C LEU A 5 -13.18 7.59 13.48
N ASN A 6 -13.34 8.55 14.40
CA ASN A 6 -13.23 9.98 14.08
C ASN A 6 -11.79 10.47 14.02
N ASN A 7 -10.82 9.72 14.58
CA ASN A 7 -9.42 10.09 14.51
C ASN A 7 -8.77 9.51 13.24
N PRO A 8 -8.23 10.33 12.32
CA PRO A 8 -7.58 9.87 11.09
C PRO A 8 -6.45 8.86 11.36
N ALA A 9 -5.71 9.01 12.47
CA ALA A 9 -4.65 8.08 12.85
C ALA A 9 -5.19 6.66 13.16
N HIS A 10 -6.36 6.57 13.81
CA HIS A 10 -6.98 5.28 14.14
C HIS A 10 -7.54 4.58 12.88
N ARG A 11 -8.03 5.35 11.91
CA ARG A 11 -8.45 4.82 10.61
C ARG A 11 -7.27 4.27 9.82
N ALA A 12 -6.17 5.02 9.74
CA ALA A 12 -4.94 4.55 9.09
C ALA A 12 -4.43 3.26 9.77
N TRP A 13 -4.41 3.23 11.10
CA TRP A 13 -4.03 2.06 11.88
C TRP A 13 -4.89 0.82 11.57
N LEU A 14 -6.22 0.95 11.56
CA LEU A 14 -7.13 -0.16 11.23
C LEU A 14 -6.89 -0.68 9.81
N VAL A 15 -6.73 0.22 8.83
CA VAL A 15 -6.48 -0.19 7.45
C VAL A 15 -5.14 -0.92 7.32
N LEU A 16 -4.09 -0.46 8.00
CA LEU A 16 -2.79 -1.13 8.02
C LEU A 16 -2.87 -2.53 8.66
N LEU A 17 -3.67 -2.68 9.73
CA LEU A 17 -3.89 -3.97 10.39
C LEU A 17 -4.58 -4.96 9.45
N VAL A 18 -5.69 -4.54 8.81
CA VAL A 18 -6.41 -5.36 7.82
C VAL A 18 -5.50 -5.73 6.66
N ALA A 19 -4.75 -4.76 6.12
CA ALA A 19 -3.80 -5.01 5.04
C ALA A 19 -2.70 -5.99 5.45
N THR A 20 -2.27 -5.99 6.71
CA THR A 20 -1.29 -6.97 7.24
C THR A 20 -1.89 -8.36 7.35
N ALA A 21 -3.10 -8.47 7.92
CA ALA A 21 -3.81 -9.74 8.02
C ALA A 21 -4.06 -10.36 6.64
N LEU A 22 -4.45 -9.56 5.65
CA LEU A 22 -4.64 -10.01 4.27
C LEU A 22 -3.34 -10.51 3.64
N THR A 23 -2.23 -9.77 3.78
CA THR A 23 -0.93 -10.24 3.25
C THR A 23 -0.45 -11.51 3.93
N TRP A 24 -0.65 -11.63 5.24
CA TRP A 24 -0.29 -12.83 5.99
C TRP A 24 -1.13 -14.04 5.54
N TYR A 25 -2.45 -13.86 5.44
CA TYR A 25 -3.36 -14.92 4.97
C TYR A 25 -3.03 -15.37 3.54
N LEU A 26 -2.75 -14.44 2.63
CA LEU A 26 -2.34 -14.78 1.26
C LEU A 26 -1.03 -15.58 1.22
N GLY A 27 -0.09 -15.30 2.14
CA GLY A 27 1.13 -16.10 2.31
C GLY A 27 0.84 -17.49 2.87
N GLU A 28 -0.02 -17.59 3.89
CA GLU A 28 -0.36 -18.84 4.57
C GLU A 28 -1.06 -19.83 3.64
N VAL A 29 -2.01 -19.37 2.80
CA VAL A 29 -2.67 -20.22 1.81
C VAL A 29 -1.79 -20.55 0.61
N GLY A 30 -0.55 -20.04 0.57
CA GLY A 30 0.37 -20.22 -0.55
C GLY A 30 -0.18 -19.64 -1.85
N ALA A 31 -0.90 -18.51 -1.79
CA ALA A 31 -1.49 -17.89 -2.97
C ALA A 31 -0.40 -17.60 -4.00
N ALA A 32 -0.52 -18.23 -5.18
CA ALA A 32 0.45 -18.14 -6.25
C ALA A 32 -0.19 -17.69 -7.57
N GLY A 33 0.65 -17.26 -8.51
CA GLY A 33 0.23 -16.80 -9.82
C GLY A 33 -0.07 -15.31 -9.89
N THR A 34 -0.55 -14.88 -11.07
CA THR A 34 -0.71 -13.46 -11.43
C THR A 34 -1.63 -12.72 -10.48
N TRP A 35 -2.77 -13.31 -10.13
CA TRP A 35 -3.74 -12.68 -9.23
C TRP A 35 -3.17 -12.46 -7.82
N ALA A 36 -2.37 -13.40 -7.31
CA ALA A 36 -1.74 -13.27 -6.00
C ALA A 36 -0.73 -12.10 -6.00
N ILE A 37 0.13 -12.03 -7.02
CA ILE A 37 1.15 -10.98 -7.15
C ILE A 37 0.52 -9.61 -7.31
N VAL A 38 -0.49 -9.47 -8.17
CA VAL A 38 -1.22 -8.21 -8.37
C VAL A 38 -1.92 -7.78 -7.08
N THR A 39 -2.55 -8.71 -6.36
CA THR A 39 -3.23 -8.42 -5.09
C THR A 39 -2.24 -7.99 -4.01
N MET A 40 -1.12 -8.70 -3.84
CA MET A 40 -0.08 -8.34 -2.88
C MET A 40 0.52 -6.97 -3.19
N LEU A 41 0.75 -6.67 -4.47
CA LEU A 41 1.28 -5.38 -4.89
C LEU A 41 0.27 -4.24 -4.66
N LEU A 42 -1.01 -4.47 -4.92
CA LEU A 42 -2.07 -3.51 -4.59
C LEU A 42 -2.11 -3.22 -3.09
N ILE A 43 -2.04 -4.27 -2.24
CA ILE A 43 -2.01 -4.08 -0.79
C ILE A 43 -0.77 -3.29 -0.36
N ALA A 44 0.40 -3.61 -0.91
CA ALA A 44 1.64 -2.90 -0.64
C ALA A 44 1.56 -1.42 -1.05
N PHE A 45 0.97 -1.12 -2.22
CA PHE A 45 0.76 0.24 -2.70
C PHE A 45 -0.17 1.05 -1.78
N ILE A 46 -1.31 0.47 -1.39
CA ILE A 46 -2.26 1.12 -0.49
C ILE A 46 -1.61 1.41 0.87
N LYS A 47 -0.89 0.43 1.44
CA LYS A 47 -0.13 0.59 2.70
C LYS A 47 0.90 1.71 2.57
N GLY A 48 1.72 1.68 1.52
CA GLY A 48 2.76 2.69 1.28
C GLY A 48 2.19 4.10 1.19
N ARG A 49 1.07 4.27 0.46
CA ARG A 49 0.40 5.56 0.32
C ARG A 49 -0.15 6.08 1.65
N LEU A 50 -0.73 5.21 2.47
CA LEU A 50 -1.20 5.59 3.82
C LEU A 50 -0.03 6.02 4.72
N VAL A 51 1.10 5.32 4.67
CA VAL A 51 2.29 5.70 5.45
C VAL A 51 2.82 7.08 5.00
N ILE A 52 2.92 7.31 3.69
CA ILE A 52 3.35 8.60 3.14
C ILE A 52 2.41 9.72 3.59
N LEU A 53 1.10 9.56 3.45
CA LEU A 53 0.16 10.65 3.71
C LEU A 53 -0.13 10.87 5.20
N ASP A 54 -0.25 9.80 5.99
CA ASP A 54 -0.75 9.87 7.37
C ASP A 54 0.33 9.73 8.44
N PHE A 55 1.44 9.03 8.17
CA PHE A 55 2.54 8.85 9.14
C PHE A 55 3.72 9.79 8.90
N MET A 56 4.02 10.14 7.65
CA MET A 56 5.05 11.14 7.34
C MET A 56 4.51 12.59 7.38
N GLU A 57 3.23 12.77 7.75
CA GLU A 57 2.53 14.06 7.80
C GLU A 57 2.62 14.88 6.50
N LEU A 58 2.86 14.22 5.35
CA LEU A 58 2.99 14.87 4.04
C LEU A 58 1.67 15.43 3.51
N ARG A 59 0.58 15.29 4.26
CA ARG A 59 -0.72 15.86 3.95
C ARG A 59 -0.71 17.39 4.04
N GLU A 60 0.07 17.95 4.97
CA GLU A 60 0.25 19.40 5.19
C GLU A 60 1.58 19.91 4.60
N ALA A 61 2.44 19.01 4.11
CA ALA A 61 3.75 19.35 3.57
C ALA A 61 3.67 19.97 2.14
N PRO A 62 4.74 20.62 1.67
CA PRO A 62 4.80 21.18 0.33
C PRO A 62 4.50 20.13 -0.75
N LEU A 63 3.65 20.48 -1.72
CA LEU A 63 3.21 19.60 -2.81
C LEU A 63 4.36 18.86 -3.52
N MET A 64 5.53 19.49 -3.63
CA MET A 64 6.71 18.92 -4.25
C MET A 64 7.16 17.61 -3.57
N TRP A 65 7.17 17.55 -2.23
CA TRP A 65 7.58 16.36 -1.48
C TRP A 65 6.56 15.24 -1.57
N ARG A 66 5.27 15.61 -1.51
CA ARG A 66 4.19 14.66 -1.65
C ARG A 66 4.20 14.02 -3.05
N LEU A 67 4.36 14.82 -4.10
CA LEU A 67 4.43 14.32 -5.48
C LEU A 67 5.68 13.48 -5.73
N LEU A 68 6.83 13.85 -5.14
CA LEU A 68 8.06 13.07 -5.27
C LEU A 68 7.87 11.66 -4.68
N LEU A 69 7.31 11.55 -3.47
CA LEU A 69 7.16 10.26 -2.79
C LEU A 69 6.00 9.43 -3.33
N GLU A 70 4.84 10.03 -3.61
CA GLU A 70 3.75 9.32 -4.30
C GLU A 70 4.18 8.89 -5.70
N GLY A 71 4.87 9.76 -6.44
CA GLY A 71 5.41 9.46 -7.78
C GLY A 71 6.44 8.34 -7.75
N TRP A 72 7.35 8.36 -6.78
CA TRP A 72 8.32 7.27 -6.58
C TRP A 72 7.63 5.93 -6.27
N LEU A 73 6.62 5.94 -5.39
CA LEU A 73 5.85 4.74 -5.07
C LEU A 73 5.15 4.17 -6.30
N ILE A 74 4.51 5.02 -7.11
CA ILE A 74 3.87 4.63 -8.38
C ILE A 74 4.92 4.07 -9.34
N PHE A 75 6.07 4.73 -9.47
CA PHE A 75 7.14 4.33 -10.36
C PHE A 75 7.66 2.94 -10.02
N VAL A 76 8.06 2.69 -8.76
CA VAL A 76 8.56 1.38 -8.31
C VAL A 76 7.48 0.30 -8.46
N SER A 77 6.23 0.58 -8.10
CA SER A 77 5.14 -0.38 -8.25
C SER A 77 4.89 -0.75 -9.71
N SER A 78 4.96 0.24 -10.61
CA SER A 78 4.82 0.03 -12.05
C SER A 78 5.98 -0.79 -12.63
N LEU A 79 7.21 -0.55 -12.16
CA LEU A 79 8.38 -1.34 -12.55
C LEU A 79 8.24 -2.80 -12.12
N ILE A 80 7.72 -3.06 -10.92
CA ILE A 80 7.47 -4.43 -10.43
C ILE A 80 6.42 -5.13 -11.31
N LEU A 81 5.33 -4.44 -11.66
CA LEU A 81 4.32 -4.99 -12.59
C LEU A 81 4.90 -5.28 -13.96
N LEU A 82 5.72 -4.37 -14.50
CA LEU A 82 6.40 -4.56 -15.78
C LEU A 82 7.35 -5.74 -15.76
N ALA A 83 8.19 -5.85 -14.72
CA ALA A 83 9.11 -6.97 -14.55
C ALA A 83 8.35 -8.30 -14.47
N TYR A 84 7.23 -8.32 -13.75
CA TYR A 84 6.38 -9.50 -13.66
C TYR A 84 5.73 -9.85 -15.01
N TRP A 85 5.23 -8.86 -15.75
CA TRP A 85 4.67 -9.04 -17.09
C TRP A 85 5.71 -9.60 -18.07
N ILE A 86 6.95 -9.11 -18.00
CA ILE A 86 8.07 -9.62 -18.80
C ILE A 86 8.38 -11.07 -18.41
N SER A 87 8.33 -11.41 -17.12
CA SER A 87 8.57 -12.78 -16.64
C SER A 87 7.48 -13.79 -17.03
N LEU A 88 6.28 -13.33 -17.37
CA LEU A 88 5.17 -14.16 -17.83
C LEU A 88 5.25 -14.49 -19.33
N LYS A 89 6.08 -13.76 -20.08
CA LYS A 89 6.28 -13.93 -21.51
C LYS A 89 7.49 -14.81 -21.79
#